data_AF-A0A924V7C1-F1
#
_entry.id   AF-A0A924V7C1-F1
#
_cell.length_a   1.000
_cell.length_b   1.000
_cell.length_c   1.000
_cell.angle_alpha   90.00
_cell.angle_beta   90.00
_cell.angle_gamma   90.00
#
_symmetry.space_group_name_H-M   'P 1'
#
loop_
_entity.id
_entity.type
_entity.pdbx_description
1 polymer ?
#
loop_
_entity_poly.entity_id
_entity_poly.type
_entity_poly.pdbx_seq_one_letter_code
_entity_poly.pdbx_strand_id
1 'polypeptide(L)'
;MKIEWVSYFFFFIAALVHIYIFILESFLFQKPTGNNIFEIRKEDHEATKPWAFNQGFYNLFLAVGMLIGLYHVNQLEIKVAGVMVSFSGFCMITAGVVLFFSNKKMRKGAYFQIIPPVLGFFFLAFHIIEKIQAVGQ
;
A
#
# COMPACT_ATOMS: atom_id res chain seq x y z
N MET A 1 -3.39 -23.95 -2.41
CA MET A 1 -3.91 -22.63 -2.83
C MET A 1 -3.14 -22.22 -4.07
N LYS A 2 -3.80 -21.83 -5.17
CA LYS A 2 -3.07 -21.42 -6.39
C LYS A 2 -2.29 -20.13 -6.12
N ILE A 3 -1.10 -19.97 -6.71
CA ILE A 3 -0.17 -18.87 -6.41
C ILE A 3 -0.80 -17.50 -6.70
N GLU A 4 -1.68 -17.40 -7.70
CA GLU A 4 -2.39 -16.14 -7.97
C GLU A 4 -3.21 -15.64 -6.77
N TRP A 5 -3.85 -16.53 -6.01
CA TRP A 5 -4.62 -16.16 -4.83
C TRP A 5 -3.73 -15.63 -3.70
N VAL A 6 -2.49 -16.14 -3.61
CA VAL A 6 -1.50 -15.66 -2.65
C VAL A 6 -1.13 -14.21 -2.99
N SER A 7 -0.87 -13.91 -4.26
CA SER A 7 -0.57 -12.55 -4.73
C SER A 7 -1.72 -11.59 -4.42
N TYR A 8 -2.96 -11.96 -4.77
CA TYR A 8 -4.14 -11.11 -4.55
C TYR A 8 -4.41 -10.87 -3.06
N PHE A 9 -4.18 -11.87 -2.22
CA PHE A 9 -4.27 -11.72 -0.77
C PHE A 9 -3.32 -10.63 -0.26
N PHE A 10 -2.05 -10.65 -0.67
CA PHE A 10 -1.09 -9.64 -0.22
C PHE A 10 -1.38 -8.23 -0.75
N PHE A 11 -1.86 -8.10 -2.00
CA PHE A 11 -2.33 -6.82 -2.53
C PHE A 11 -3.56 -6.30 -1.78
N PHE A 12 -4.48 -7.19 -1.40
CA PHE A 12 -5.63 -6.81 -0.58
C PHE A 12 -5.20 -6.31 0.80
N ILE A 13 -4.25 -7.00 1.45
CA ILE A 13 -3.65 -6.53 2.71
C ILE A 13 -2.97 -5.16 2.51
N ALA A 14 -2.28 -4.94 1.39
CA ALA A 14 -1.68 -3.64 1.09
C ALA A 14 -2.72 -2.51 1.05
N ALA A 15 -3.86 -2.74 0.40
CA ALA A 15 -4.97 -1.78 0.38
C ALA A 15 -5.52 -1.51 1.79
N LEU A 16 -5.73 -2.56 2.61
CA LEU A 16 -6.21 -2.40 3.98
C LEU A 16 -5.24 -1.59 4.85
N VAL A 17 -3.93 -1.82 4.71
CA VAL A 17 -2.91 -1.02 5.42
C VAL A 17 -3.03 0.46 5.04
N HIS A 18 -3.23 0.79 3.77
CA HIS A 18 -3.32 2.17 3.32
C HIS A 18 -4.66 2.83 3.71
N ILE A 19 -5.75 2.07 3.79
CA ILE A 19 -7.00 2.55 4.41
C ILE A 19 -6.80 2.84 5.89
N TYR A 20 -6.08 1.98 6.61
CA TYR A 20 -5.74 2.21 8.01
C TYR A 20 -4.88 3.47 8.19
N ILE A 21 -3.87 3.68 7.33
CA ILE A 21 -3.04 4.90 7.35
C ILE A 21 -3.88 6.14 7.02
N PHE A 22 -4.78 6.07 6.03
CA PHE A 22 -5.73 7.14 5.75
C PHE A 22 -6.53 7.53 7.01
N ILE A 23 -7.03 6.54 7.75
CA ILE A 23 -7.79 6.79 8.98
C ILE A 23 -6.90 7.46 10.04
N LEU A 24 -5.68 6.95 10.20
CA LEU A 24 -4.70 7.52 11.12
C LEU A 24 -4.41 8.99 10.80
N GLU A 25 -4.06 9.30 9.55
CA GLU A 25 -3.61 10.62 9.13
C GLU A 25 -4.75 11.64 9.01
N SER A 26 -5.95 11.20 8.61
CA SER A 26 -7.08 12.11 8.36
C SER A 26 -7.94 12.36 9.60
N PHE A 27 -8.10 11.35 10.47
CA PHE A 27 -9.06 11.42 11.58
C PHE A 27 -8.42 11.27 12.96
N LEU A 28 -7.33 10.49 13.07
CA LEU A 28 -6.72 10.17 14.37
C LEU A 28 -5.40 10.92 14.63
N PHE A 29 -4.92 11.69 13.66
CA PHE A 29 -3.58 12.29 13.68
C PHE A 29 -3.33 13.14 14.93
N GLN A 30 -4.30 13.99 15.29
CA GLN A 30 -4.24 14.85 16.48
C GLN A 30 -4.74 14.18 17.76
N LYS A 31 -5.23 12.93 17.68
CA LYS A 31 -5.71 12.17 18.84
C LYS A 31 -4.53 11.46 19.53
N PRO A 32 -4.68 10.99 20.78
CA PRO A 32 -3.60 10.28 21.48
C PRO A 32 -2.98 9.12 20.67
N THR A 33 -3.80 8.39 19.92
CA THR A 33 -3.34 7.33 19.01
C THR A 33 -2.39 7.84 17.94
N GLY A 34 -2.74 8.90 17.21
CA GLY A 34 -1.88 9.50 16.20
C GLY A 34 -0.61 10.10 16.80
N ASN A 35 -0.74 10.85 17.89
CA ASN A 35 0.41 11.43 18.59
C ASN A 35 1.44 10.38 19.04
N ASN A 36 0.98 9.21 19.50
CA ASN A 36 1.88 8.13 19.89
C ASN A 36 2.58 7.45 18.70
N ILE A 37 1.98 7.49 17.50
CA ILE A 37 2.54 6.86 16.29
C ILE A 37 3.49 7.82 15.56
N PHE A 38 3.10 9.08 15.41
CA PHE A 38 3.84 10.08 14.64
C PHE A 38 4.83 10.88 15.49
N GLU A 39 4.72 10.84 16.82
CA GLU A 39 5.62 11.51 17.77
C GLU A 39 5.85 13.01 17.48
N ILE A 40 4.81 13.71 16.98
CA ILE A 40 4.90 15.13 16.64
C ILE A 40 4.95 15.97 17.93
N ARG A 41 5.87 16.93 17.99
CA ARG A 41 5.95 17.89 19.10
C ARG A 41 4.67 18.73 19.16
N LYS A 42 4.21 19.04 20.38
CA LYS A 42 2.96 19.77 20.63
C LYS A 42 2.89 21.12 19.88
N GLU A 43 4.02 21.79 19.73
CA GLU A 43 4.14 23.06 19.00
C GLU A 43 3.91 22.95 17.48
N ASP A 44 4.15 21.77 16.90
CA ASP A 44 4.05 21.53 15.45
C ASP A 44 2.67 20.95 15.04
N HIS A 45 1.78 20.68 16.00
CA HIS A 45 0.52 19.96 15.77
C HIS A 45 -0.39 20.66 14.75
N GLU A 46 -0.73 21.92 14.99
CA GLU A 46 -1.64 22.65 14.08
C GLU A 46 -1.00 22.92 12.71
N ALA A 47 0.32 23.15 12.67
CA ALA A 47 1.04 23.41 11.43
C ALA A 47 1.10 22.18 10.50
N THR A 48 1.18 20.97 11.07
CA THR A 48 1.32 19.72 10.31
C THR A 48 -0.01 19.06 9.96
N LYS A 49 -1.10 19.43 10.65
CA LYS A 49 -2.44 18.87 10.43
C LYS A 49 -2.93 18.87 8.97
N PRO A 50 -2.88 19.98 8.19
CA PRO A 50 -3.37 19.96 6.82
C PRO A 50 -2.52 19.04 5.90
N TRP A 51 -1.22 18.93 6.16
CA TRP A 51 -0.32 18.05 5.42
C TRP A 51 -0.65 16.57 5.68
N ALA A 52 -0.84 16.21 6.96
CA ALA A 52 -1.26 14.86 7.34
C ALA A 52 -2.62 14.51 6.73
N PHE A 53 -3.59 15.42 6.79
CA PHE A 53 -4.90 15.19 6.18
C PHE A 53 -4.80 14.91 4.68
N ASN A 54 -4.03 15.72 3.95
CA ASN A 54 -3.84 15.51 2.51
C ASN A 54 -3.10 14.19 2.22
N GLN A 55 -2.09 13.86 3.03
CA GLN A 55 -1.36 12.59 2.93
C GLN A 55 -2.28 11.38 3.11
N GLY A 56 -3.23 11.48 4.06
CA GLY A 56 -4.23 10.45 4.26
C GLY A 56 -5.04 10.18 2.99
N PHE A 57 -5.45 11.22 2.26
CA PHE A 57 -6.22 11.04 1.02
C PHE A 57 -5.38 10.46 -0.12
N TYR A 58 -4.09 10.80 -0.23
CA TYR A 58 -3.20 10.09 -1.16
C TYR A 58 -3.16 8.59 -0.85
N ASN A 59 -3.03 8.22 0.43
CA ASN A 59 -3.08 6.82 0.87
C ASN A 59 -4.41 6.14 0.52
N LEU A 60 -5.55 6.84 0.71
CA LEU A 60 -6.87 6.34 0.33
C LEU A 60 -6.95 6.07 -1.18
N PHE A 61 -6.49 6.99 -2.02
CA PHE A 61 -6.56 6.84 -3.48
C PHE A 61 -5.67 5.69 -3.98
N LEU A 62 -4.50 5.48 -3.37
CA LEU A 62 -3.67 4.30 -3.66
C LEU A 62 -4.39 3.00 -3.27
N ALA A 63 -5.07 2.96 -2.13
CA ALA A 63 -5.87 1.81 -1.73
C ALA A 63 -7.03 1.55 -2.69
N VAL A 64 -7.75 2.60 -3.10
CA VAL A 64 -8.84 2.50 -4.10
C VAL A 64 -8.30 1.99 -5.43
N GLY A 65 -7.17 2.50 -5.91
CA GLY A 65 -6.54 2.03 -7.14
C GLY A 65 -6.19 0.54 -7.07
N MET A 66 -5.63 0.09 -5.96
CA MET A 66 -5.35 -1.33 -5.70
C MET A 66 -6.63 -2.18 -5.73
N LEU A 67 -7.69 -1.76 -5.05
CA LEU A 67 -8.96 -2.49 -4.98
C LEU A 67 -9.67 -2.55 -6.35
N ILE A 68 -9.64 -1.47 -7.13
CA ILE A 68 -10.14 -1.46 -8.51
C ILE A 68 -9.36 -2.49 -9.34
N GLY A 69 -8.04 -2.49 -9.24
CA GLY A 69 -7.20 -3.47 -9.92
C GLY A 69 -7.57 -4.92 -9.58
N LEU A 70 -7.75 -5.22 -8.29
CA LEU A 70 -8.20 -6.54 -7.83
C LEU A 70 -9.62 -6.90 -8.29
N TYR A 71 -10.52 -5.93 -8.38
CA TYR A 71 -11.87 -6.15 -8.92
C TYR A 71 -11.81 -6.58 -10.39
N HIS A 72 -11.00 -5.91 -11.21
CA HIS A 72 -10.86 -6.21 -12.64
C HIS A 72 -10.15 -7.53 -12.95
N VAL A 73 -9.38 -8.09 -12.00
CA VAL A 73 -8.87 -9.47 -12.10
C VAL A 73 -10.02 -10.46 -12.27
N ASN A 74 -11.09 -10.31 -11.47
CA ASN A 74 -12.24 -11.22 -11.51
C ASN A 74 -13.06 -11.05 -12.80
N GLN A 75 -12.96 -9.90 -13.47
CA GLN A 75 -13.61 -9.62 -14.75
C GLN A 75 -12.79 -10.09 -15.96
N LEU A 76 -11.63 -10.71 -15.74
CA LEU A 76 -10.66 -11.10 -16.78
C LEU A 76 -10.09 -9.92 -17.58
N GLU A 77 -10.20 -8.70 -17.05
CA GLU A 77 -9.66 -7.47 -17.65
C GLU A 77 -8.19 -7.26 -17.22
N ILE A 78 -7.33 -8.20 -17.62
CA ILE A 78 -5.95 -8.32 -17.12
C ILE A 78 -5.11 -7.05 -17.32
N LYS A 79 -5.31 -6.31 -18.43
CA LYS A 79 -4.57 -5.07 -18.70
C LYS A 79 -4.90 -3.98 -17.67
N VAL A 80 -6.19 -3.77 -17.40
CA VAL A 80 -6.65 -2.78 -16.42
C VAL A 80 -6.20 -3.17 -15.03
N ALA A 81 -6.41 -4.43 -14.65
CA ALA A 81 -5.95 -4.98 -13.38
C ALA A 81 -4.44 -4.79 -13.18
N GLY A 82 -3.64 -5.16 -14.18
CA GLY A 82 -2.18 -5.06 -14.15
C GLY A 82 -1.70 -3.63 -13.96
N VAL A 83 -2.24 -2.66 -14.71
CA VAL A 83 -1.87 -1.24 -14.57
C VAL A 83 -2.23 -0.71 -13.19
N MET A 84 -3.46 -0.94 -12.73
CA MET A 84 -3.96 -0.41 -11.47
C MET A 84 -3.20 -0.97 -10.25
N VAL A 85 -3.00 -2.29 -10.21
CA VAL A 85 -2.22 -2.96 -9.14
C VAL A 85 -0.76 -2.54 -9.19
N SER A 86 -0.15 -2.51 -10.38
CA SER A 86 1.28 -2.19 -10.53
C SER A 86 1.58 -0.75 -10.11
N PHE A 87 0.80 0.21 -10.60
CA PHE A 87 0.99 1.62 -10.24
C PHE A 87 0.79 1.83 -8.74
N SER A 88 -0.33 1.35 -8.19
CA SER A 88 -0.64 1.52 -6.78
C SER A 88 0.43 0.86 -5.89
N GLY A 89 0.75 -0.40 -6.15
CA GLY A 89 1.75 -1.14 -5.39
C GLY A 89 3.15 -0.52 -5.49
N PHE A 90 3.56 -0.05 -6.66
CA PHE A 90 4.85 0.62 -6.83
C PHE A 90 4.93 1.93 -6.04
N CYS A 91 3.88 2.75 -6.06
CA CYS A 91 3.81 3.96 -5.24
C CYS A 91 3.89 3.64 -3.74
N MET A 92 3.16 2.62 -3.26
CA MET A 92 3.21 2.20 -1.85
C MET A 92 4.62 1.76 -1.43
N ILE A 93 5.28 0.94 -2.26
CA ILE A 93 6.64 0.46 -2.01
C ILE A 93 7.63 1.63 -1.99
N THR A 94 7.63 2.46 -3.02
CA THR A 94 8.59 3.55 -3.17
C THR A 94 8.40 4.63 -2.11
N ALA A 95 7.15 4.99 -1.77
CA ALA A 95 6.85 5.89 -0.66
C ALA A 95 7.32 5.32 0.69
N GLY A 96 7.09 4.02 0.91
CA GLY A 96 7.61 3.33 2.09
C GLY A 96 9.15 3.35 2.16
N VAL A 97 9.84 3.18 1.03
CA VAL A 97 11.31 3.29 0.95
C VAL A 97 11.75 4.71 1.29
N VAL A 98 11.09 5.73 0.75
CA VAL A 98 11.37 7.13 1.10
C VAL A 98 11.18 7.38 2.59
N LEU A 99 10.11 6.84 3.20
CA LEU A 99 9.86 6.95 4.64
C LEU A 99 10.95 6.26 5.48
N PHE A 100 11.40 5.08 5.05
CA PHE A 100 12.43 4.31 5.73
C PHE A 100 13.77 5.06 5.88
N PHE A 101 14.14 5.82 4.84
CA PHE A 101 15.36 6.61 4.82
C PHE A 101 15.19 8.01 5.42
N SER A 102 14.03 8.64 5.24
CA SER A 102 13.79 10.01 5.74
C SER A 102 13.56 10.09 7.25
N ASN A 103 12.95 9.06 7.87
CA ASN A 103 12.65 9.10 9.30
C ASN A 103 12.91 7.75 9.99
N LYS A 104 14.00 7.70 10.77
CA LYS A 104 14.40 6.50 11.54
C LYS A 104 13.31 6.01 12.52
N LYS A 105 12.56 6.93 13.13
CA LYS A 105 11.49 6.60 14.09
C LYS A 105 10.29 5.94 13.41
N MET A 106 10.07 6.26 12.13
CA MET A 106 8.95 5.74 11.34
C MET A 106 9.27 4.50 10.51
N ARG A 107 10.46 3.90 10.68
CA ARG A 107 10.83 2.67 9.95
C ARG A 107 9.86 1.51 10.15
N LYS A 108 9.28 1.39 11.35
CA LYS A 108 8.23 0.39 11.61
C LYS A 108 7.02 0.62 10.70
N GLY A 109 6.57 1.87 10.55
CA GLY A 109 5.49 2.24 9.63
C GLY A 109 5.87 2.03 8.16
N ALA A 110 7.14 2.26 7.80
CA ALA A 110 7.65 1.97 6.46
C ALA A 110 7.56 0.46 6.13
N TYR A 111 7.93 -0.42 7.06
CA TYR A 111 7.81 -1.87 6.84
C TYR A 111 6.36 -2.31 6.60
N PHE A 112 5.40 -1.77 7.35
CA PHE A 112 3.98 -2.07 7.12
C PHE A 112 3.48 -1.65 5.73
N GLN A 113 4.00 -0.55 5.18
CA GLN A 113 3.66 -0.09 3.83
C GLN A 113 4.34 -0.93 2.73
N ILE A 114 5.59 -1.33 2.93
CA ILE A 114 6.40 -2.02 1.91
C ILE A 114 6.05 -3.51 1.79
N ILE A 115 5.93 -4.22 2.92
CA ILE A 115 5.95 -5.69 2.92
C ILE A 115 4.78 -6.29 2.12
N PRO A 116 3.51 -5.87 2.34
CA PRO A 116 2.39 -6.47 1.62
C PRO A 116 2.49 -6.33 0.09
N PRO A 117 2.70 -5.14 -0.50
CA PRO A 117 2.80 -5.03 -1.96
C PRO A 117 4.05 -5.74 -2.53
N VAL A 118 5.19 -5.77 -1.82
CA VAL A 118 6.37 -6.55 -2.24
C VAL A 118 6.04 -8.04 -2.34
N LEU A 119 5.39 -8.60 -1.32
CA LEU A 119 4.97 -10.01 -1.34
C LEU A 119 3.94 -10.25 -2.45
N GLY A 120 3.00 -9.32 -2.67
CA GLY A 120 2.06 -9.37 -3.78
C GLY A 120 2.74 -9.49 -5.14
N PHE A 121 3.72 -8.64 -5.44
CA PHE A 121 4.48 -8.71 -6.69
C PHE A 121 5.39 -9.94 -6.77
N PHE A 122 5.99 -10.34 -5.65
CA PHE A 122 6.81 -11.55 -5.60
C PHE A 122 6.01 -12.77 -6.06
N PHE A 123 4.85 -13.03 -5.45
CA PHE A 123 4.00 -14.16 -5.86
C PHE A 123 3.40 -13.99 -7.26
N LEU A 124 3.11 -12.76 -7.69
CA LEU A 124 2.67 -12.49 -9.06
C LEU A 124 3.74 -12.90 -10.09
N ALA A 125 5.00 -12.59 -9.83
CA ALA A 125 6.11 -12.94 -10.71
C ALA A 125 6.23 -14.46 -10.87
N PHE A 126 6.12 -15.23 -9.78
CA PHE A 126 6.12 -16.70 -9.87
C PHE A 126 4.95 -17.23 -10.72
N HIS A 127 3.74 -16.72 -10.49
CA HIS A 127 2.57 -17.12 -11.28
C HIS A 127 2.76 -16.87 -12.79
N ILE A 128 3.33 -15.71 -13.15
CA ILE A 128 3.59 -15.36 -14.55
C ILE A 128 4.65 -16.29 -15.16
N ILE A 129 5.73 -16.57 -14.43
CA ILE A 129 6.80 -17.47 -14.88
C ILE A 129 6.26 -18.88 -15.13
N GLU A 130 5.48 -19.42 -14.19
CA GLU A 130 4.85 -20.74 -14.33
C GLU A 130 3.96 -20.81 -15.57
N LYS A 131 3.15 -19.76 -15.83
CA LYS A 131 2.31 -19.69 -17.03
C LYS A 131 3.12 -19.64 -18.33
N ILE A 132 4.21 -18.88 -18.36
CA ILE A 132 5.07 -18.79 -19.55
C ILE A 132 5.69 -20.16 -19.86
N GLN A 133 6.18 -20.87 -18.84
CA GLN A 133 6.75 -22.21 -19.00
C GLN A 133 5.71 -23.21 -19.50
N ALA A 134 4.48 -23.14 -19.03
CA ALA A 134 3.39 -24.02 -19.47
C ALA A 134 2.94 -23.78 -20.92
N VAL A 135 3.11 -22.57 -21.47
CA VAL A 135 2.77 -22.24 -22.86
C VAL A 135 3.88 -22.64 -23.84
N GLY A 136 5.13 -22.74 -23.36
CA GLY A 136 6.28 -23.15 -24.16
C GLY A 136 6.48 -24.67 -24.28
N GLN A 137 5.64 -25.47 -23.62
CA GLN A 137 5.59 -26.94 -23.72
C GLN A 137 4.43 -27.36 -24.64
#